data_AF-A0A4Q8B4B0-F1
#
_entry.id   AF-A0A4Q8B4B0-F1
#
_cell.length_a   1.000
_cell.length_b   1.000
_cell.length_c   1.000
_cell.angle_alpha   90.00
_cell.angle_beta   90.00
_cell.angle_gamma   90.00
#
_symmetry.space_group_name_H-M   'P 1'
#
loop_
_entity.id
_entity.type
_entity.pdbx_description
1 polymer ?
#
loop_
_entity_poly.entity_id
_entity_poly.type
_entity_poly.pdbx_seq_one_letter_code
_entity_poly.pdbx_strand_id
1 'polypeptide(L)'
;MPRTRLIRRRVRRPLLALLAATALLLGAGLAPAGVAAAAPTPSAPNEGGSKQLRAALDAAARGHIEAKARLDNSKRRQVALTGQLKQVELRLVELNSQVGEVAAQSYRLGRLTPVSMLLASSDPNAFLKRAAELDVMAQRDSKRLHAFTEARAEAAKAKAAIDIEVREQQKQLAVLAKKKRDAEIALARVSSGSSSGFSGGSTSAKPAPRNPDGSWPSESCSVNDPTTSGCITPRTLHALQQAQAAGYKRYVSCFRSGGDGEHPKGRACDFSAASGGFEDVSATGGDKAYGDSLANYFKNNASRLGVMYVIWYRQIWMPNTGWRSYSGGGSPAADHTNHVHLSMY
;
A
#
# COMPACT_ATOMS: atom_id res chain seq x y z
N MET A 1 -11.13 35.24 -57.44
CA MET A 1 -11.28 33.99 -58.23
C MET A 1 -9.91 33.62 -58.78
N PRO A 2 -9.62 32.36 -59.19
CA PRO A 2 -10.16 31.05 -58.76
C PRO A 2 -9.52 30.63 -57.41
N ARG A 3 -9.88 29.57 -56.65
CA ARG A 3 -10.45 28.23 -56.87
C ARG A 3 -9.48 27.15 -57.40
N THR A 4 -8.97 26.33 -56.47
CA THR A 4 -8.53 24.95 -56.74
C THR A 4 -9.31 24.01 -55.83
N ARG A 5 -9.86 22.92 -56.38
CA ARG A 5 -10.49 21.80 -55.64
C ARG A 5 -9.64 20.55 -55.82
N LEU A 6 -9.87 19.51 -55.01
CA LEU A 6 -10.09 18.09 -55.38
C LEU A 6 -10.09 17.27 -54.07
N ILE A 7 -11.27 16.89 -53.53
CA ILE A 7 -12.10 15.71 -53.83
C ILE A 7 -11.78 14.47 -52.94
N ARG A 8 -12.81 14.06 -52.18
CA ARG A 8 -12.93 12.78 -51.44
C ARG A 8 -12.92 11.57 -52.38
N ARG A 9 -12.40 10.44 -51.91
CA ARG A 9 -13.05 9.12 -52.13
C ARG A 9 -13.09 8.28 -50.85
N ARG A 10 -14.24 7.61 -50.65
CA ARG A 10 -14.41 6.44 -49.77
C ARG A 10 -14.42 5.20 -50.68
N VAL A 11 -13.96 4.05 -50.17
CA VAL A 11 -14.31 2.73 -50.72
C VAL A 11 -14.81 1.85 -49.57
N ARG A 12 -15.65 0.84 -49.87
CA ARG A 12 -16.27 -0.07 -48.90
C ARG A 12 -15.73 -1.49 -49.07
N ARG A 13 -16.05 -2.34 -48.08
CA ARG A 13 -15.89 -3.81 -48.01
C ARG A 13 -16.18 -4.54 -49.34
N PRO A 14 -15.69 -5.79 -49.46
CA PRO A 14 -16.65 -6.90 -49.39
C PRO A 14 -16.38 -7.89 -48.24
N LEU A 15 -17.34 -8.79 -48.03
CA LEU A 15 -17.24 -10.01 -47.23
C LEU A 15 -16.96 -11.20 -48.16
N LEU A 16 -16.38 -12.27 -47.64
CA LEU A 16 -16.59 -13.64 -48.15
C LEU A 16 -16.25 -14.63 -47.02
N ALA A 17 -16.94 -15.78 -47.02
CA ALA A 17 -16.76 -16.87 -46.06
C ALA A 17 -16.67 -18.19 -46.83
N LEU A 18 -16.01 -19.20 -46.26
CA LEU A 18 -15.93 -20.54 -46.83
C LEU A 18 -15.81 -21.59 -45.72
N LEU A 19 -16.52 -22.70 -45.91
CA LEU A 19 -16.49 -23.90 -45.06
C LEU A 19 -15.72 -25.01 -45.80
N ALA A 20 -14.99 -25.84 -45.05
CA ALA A 20 -14.64 -27.20 -45.44
C ALA A 20 -14.27 -28.00 -44.17
N ALA A 21 -14.63 -29.29 -44.11
CA ALA A 21 -14.29 -30.17 -43.00
C ALA A 21 -14.24 -31.64 -43.45
N THR A 22 -13.10 -32.30 -43.20
CA THR A 22 -12.84 -33.75 -43.27
C THR A 22 -11.48 -34.02 -42.59
N ALA A 23 -11.07 -35.24 -42.23
CA ALA A 23 -11.67 -36.24 -41.32
C ALA A 23 -10.78 -37.50 -41.33
N LEU A 24 -10.37 -38.00 -40.14
CA LEU A 24 -10.01 -39.42 -39.84
C LEU A 24 -8.78 -40.01 -40.62
N LEU A 25 -7.94 -40.95 -40.18
CA LEU A 25 -7.63 -41.75 -38.96
C LEU A 25 -6.08 -42.02 -39.05
N LEU A 26 -5.28 -42.58 -38.11
CA LEU A 26 -5.36 -43.30 -36.82
C LEU A 26 -4.14 -42.79 -35.98
N GLY A 27 -3.66 -43.33 -34.84
CA GLY A 27 -3.98 -44.50 -34.02
C GLY A 27 -2.84 -44.84 -33.03
N ALA A 28 -3.01 -45.92 -32.24
CA ALA A 28 -2.04 -46.56 -31.31
C ALA A 28 -1.45 -45.71 -30.15
N GLY A 29 -1.65 -46.17 -28.90
CA GLY A 29 -1.04 -45.55 -27.70
C GLY A 29 -1.82 -45.75 -26.40
N LEU A 30 -2.00 -46.99 -25.93
CA LEU A 30 -2.71 -47.28 -24.68
C LEU A 30 -1.82 -47.07 -23.44
N ALA A 31 -2.05 -45.98 -22.69
CA ALA A 31 -1.59 -45.84 -21.31
C ALA A 31 -2.44 -44.82 -20.53
N PRO A 32 -3.35 -45.25 -19.63
CA PRO A 32 -3.95 -44.34 -18.66
C PRO A 32 -2.93 -44.03 -17.56
N ALA A 33 -1.99 -43.12 -17.86
CA ALA A 33 -1.14 -42.48 -16.87
C ALA A 33 -2.01 -41.57 -15.99
N GLY A 34 -2.73 -42.19 -15.05
CA GLY A 34 -3.56 -41.48 -14.08
C GLY A 34 -2.67 -40.54 -13.28
N VAL A 35 -2.82 -39.24 -13.52
CA VAL A 35 -2.23 -38.21 -12.67
C VAL A 35 -2.81 -38.39 -11.27
N ALA A 36 -2.02 -39.00 -10.39
CA ALA A 36 -2.34 -39.14 -8.98
C ALA A 36 -2.37 -37.74 -8.36
N ALA A 37 -3.54 -37.10 -8.40
CA ALA A 37 -3.82 -35.96 -7.57
C ALA A 37 -3.54 -36.41 -6.13
N ALA A 38 -2.54 -35.77 -5.49
CA ALA A 38 -2.15 -36.12 -4.14
C ALA A 38 -3.40 -36.10 -3.25
N ALA A 39 -3.66 -37.22 -2.56
CA ALA A 39 -4.81 -37.33 -1.69
C ALA A 39 -4.78 -36.16 -0.68
N PRO A 40 -5.91 -35.50 -0.39
CA PRO A 40 -5.94 -34.43 0.58
C PRO A 40 -5.37 -34.96 1.89
N THR A 41 -4.41 -34.23 2.47
CA THR A 41 -3.92 -34.53 3.81
C THR A 41 -5.13 -34.55 4.77
N PRO A 42 -5.25 -35.49 5.73
CA PRO A 42 -6.42 -35.61 6.61
C PRO A 42 -6.71 -34.41 7.54
N SER A 43 -6.01 -33.29 7.34
CA SER A 43 -5.92 -32.13 8.23
C SER A 43 -6.20 -30.80 7.52
N ALA A 44 -6.72 -30.80 6.28
CA ALA A 44 -6.93 -29.58 5.49
C ALA A 44 -8.40 -29.46 4.97
N PRO A 45 -9.11 -28.35 5.25
CA PRO A 45 -10.52 -28.20 4.86
C PRO A 45 -10.69 -27.88 3.37
N ASN A 46 -11.67 -28.50 2.70
CA ASN A 46 -11.99 -28.20 1.30
C ASN A 46 -13.00 -27.03 1.19
N GLU A 47 -12.51 -25.86 0.80
CA GLU A 47 -13.31 -24.63 0.74
C GLU A 47 -14.20 -24.46 -0.50
N GLY A 48 -14.00 -25.24 -1.57
CA GLY A 48 -14.62 -24.96 -2.87
C GLY A 48 -14.31 -23.54 -3.39
N GLY A 49 -15.27 -22.88 -4.06
CA GLY A 49 -15.19 -21.47 -4.49
C GLY A 49 -14.41 -21.22 -5.80
N SER A 50 -14.75 -20.15 -6.53
CA SER A 50 -14.21 -19.91 -7.88
C SER A 50 -12.83 -19.23 -7.92
N LYS A 51 -11.99 -19.65 -8.87
CA LYS A 51 -10.68 -19.07 -9.18
C LYS A 51 -10.75 -17.56 -9.42
N GLN A 52 -11.77 -17.11 -10.14
CA GLN A 52 -12.01 -15.71 -10.49
C GLN A 52 -12.34 -14.85 -9.27
N LEU A 53 -13.07 -15.39 -8.29
CA LEU A 53 -13.33 -14.70 -7.03
C LEU A 53 -12.05 -14.53 -6.22
N ARG A 54 -11.30 -15.63 -5.96
CA ARG A 54 -10.03 -15.54 -5.20
C ARG A 54 -9.05 -14.57 -5.85
N ALA A 55 -8.86 -14.64 -7.17
CA ALA A 55 -7.99 -13.71 -7.90
C ALA A 55 -8.45 -12.23 -7.80
N ALA A 56 -9.76 -11.97 -7.76
CA ALA A 56 -10.28 -10.61 -7.60
C ALA A 56 -10.10 -10.07 -6.17
N LEU A 57 -10.34 -10.90 -5.14
CA LEU A 57 -10.06 -10.57 -3.73
C LEU A 57 -8.57 -10.31 -3.53
N ASP A 58 -7.72 -11.20 -4.04
CA ASP A 58 -6.25 -11.13 -4.02
C ASP A 58 -5.74 -9.80 -4.63
N ALA A 59 -6.23 -9.46 -5.83
CA ALA A 59 -5.85 -8.23 -6.53
C ALA A 59 -6.46 -6.95 -5.94
N ALA A 60 -7.58 -7.04 -5.21
CA ALA A 60 -8.20 -5.89 -4.53
C ALA A 60 -7.53 -5.60 -3.19
N ALA A 61 -7.28 -6.62 -2.36
CA ALA A 61 -6.66 -6.47 -1.05
C ALA A 61 -5.18 -6.06 -1.14
N ARG A 62 -4.37 -6.67 -2.04
CA ARG A 62 -2.99 -6.19 -2.29
C ARG A 62 -2.98 -4.71 -2.71
N GLY A 63 -3.76 -4.36 -3.72
CA GLY A 63 -3.81 -2.99 -4.25
C GLY A 63 -4.32 -1.96 -3.23
N HIS A 64 -5.17 -2.35 -2.28
CA HIS A 64 -5.53 -1.50 -1.15
C HIS A 64 -4.35 -1.33 -0.18
N ILE A 65 -3.68 -2.42 0.22
CA ILE A 65 -2.56 -2.40 1.17
C ILE A 65 -1.39 -1.55 0.62
N GLU A 66 -1.06 -1.71 -0.66
CA GLU A 66 -0.06 -0.89 -1.36
C GLU A 66 -0.42 0.60 -1.39
N ALA A 67 -1.65 0.93 -1.80
CA ALA A 67 -2.11 2.31 -1.88
C ALA A 67 -2.19 2.97 -0.50
N LYS A 68 -2.57 2.20 0.53
CA LYS A 68 -2.61 2.67 1.93
C LYS A 68 -1.21 2.95 2.46
N ALA A 69 -0.23 2.07 2.20
CA ALA A 69 1.16 2.31 2.55
C ALA A 69 1.70 3.56 1.84
N ARG A 70 1.50 3.69 0.52
CA ARG A 70 1.92 4.90 -0.25
C ARG A 70 1.29 6.19 0.30
N LEU A 71 0.00 6.17 0.65
CA LEU A 71 -0.72 7.29 1.26
C LEU A 71 -0.13 7.67 2.64
N ASP A 72 0.10 6.70 3.52
CA ASP A 72 0.66 6.95 4.85
C ASP A 72 2.12 7.45 4.77
N ASN A 73 2.89 6.94 3.82
CA ASN A 73 4.25 7.38 3.54
C ASN A 73 4.29 8.83 3.04
N SER A 74 3.38 9.18 2.12
CA SER A 74 3.21 10.54 1.62
C SER A 74 2.81 11.52 2.73
N LYS A 75 1.91 11.11 3.63
CA LYS A 75 1.56 11.90 4.83
C LYS A 75 2.75 12.11 5.77
N ARG A 76 3.55 11.07 6.04
CA ARG A 76 4.78 11.20 6.86
C ARG A 76 5.78 12.18 6.23
N ARG A 77 6.00 12.12 4.91
CA ARG A 77 6.87 13.08 4.20
C ARG A 77 6.29 14.49 4.18
N GLN A 78 4.98 14.66 3.98
CA GLN A 78 4.30 15.96 4.06
C GLN A 78 4.52 16.62 5.43
N VAL A 79 4.36 15.89 6.54
CA VAL A 79 4.59 16.42 7.89
C VAL A 79 6.05 16.84 8.09
N ALA A 80 7.02 16.05 7.61
CA ALA A 80 8.43 16.40 7.67
C ALA A 80 8.77 17.66 6.85
N LEU A 81 8.25 17.76 5.62
CA LEU A 81 8.43 18.92 4.73
C LEU A 81 7.77 20.19 5.32
N THR A 82 6.59 20.09 5.92
CA THR A 82 5.95 21.20 6.64
C THR A 82 6.78 21.65 7.84
N GLY A 83 7.40 20.70 8.57
CA GLY A 83 8.36 21.00 9.63
C GLY A 83 9.59 21.76 9.14
N GLN A 84 10.19 21.32 8.03
CA GLN A 84 11.31 22.01 7.38
C GLN A 84 10.91 23.42 6.90
N LEU A 85 9.77 23.54 6.19
CA LEU A 85 9.25 24.81 5.69
C LEU A 85 9.10 25.82 6.84
N LYS A 86 8.55 25.43 7.99
CA LYS A 86 8.41 26.31 9.15
C LYS A 86 9.75 26.86 9.64
N GLN A 87 10.83 26.07 9.61
CA GLN A 87 12.17 26.55 9.98
C GLN A 87 12.72 27.56 8.97
N VAL A 88 12.51 27.32 7.66
CA VAL A 88 12.93 28.26 6.61
C VAL A 88 12.10 29.55 6.66
N GLU A 89 10.81 29.48 6.99
CA GLU A 89 9.95 30.65 7.18
C GLU A 89 10.35 31.49 8.40
N LEU A 90 10.74 30.87 9.51
CA LEU A 90 11.35 31.58 10.65
C LEU A 90 12.66 32.27 10.25
N ARG A 91 13.55 31.57 9.53
CA ARG A 91 14.80 32.13 8.99
C ARG A 91 14.55 33.28 8.02
N LEU A 92 13.46 33.23 7.23
CA LEU A 92 13.07 34.30 6.32
C LEU A 92 12.57 35.56 7.03
N VAL A 93 11.86 35.45 8.15
CA VAL A 93 11.45 36.62 8.96
C VAL A 93 12.68 37.36 9.47
N GLU A 94 13.65 36.63 10.02
CA GLU A 94 14.92 37.19 10.51
C GLU A 94 15.73 37.84 9.38
N LEU A 95 15.96 37.13 8.28
CA LEU A 95 16.70 37.67 7.13
C LEU A 95 16.00 38.86 6.46
N ASN A 96 14.66 38.91 6.47
CA ASN A 96 13.90 40.06 5.98
C ASN A 96 14.13 41.30 6.85
N SER A 97 14.28 41.15 8.17
CA SER A 97 14.68 42.23 9.08
C SER A 97 16.07 42.76 8.72
N GLN A 98 17.05 41.86 8.60
CA GLN A 98 18.44 42.21 8.26
C GLN A 98 18.59 42.87 6.87
N VAL A 99 17.82 42.42 5.87
CA VAL A 99 17.77 43.08 4.55
C VAL A 99 17.05 44.43 4.63
N GLY A 100 16.07 44.58 5.52
CA GLY A 100 15.45 45.85 5.85
C GLY A 100 16.44 46.87 6.44
N GLU A 101 17.36 46.45 7.30
CA GLU A 101 18.46 47.31 7.79
C GLU A 101 19.32 47.84 6.64
N VAL A 102 19.76 46.95 5.73
CA VAL A 102 20.59 47.29 4.58
C VAL A 102 19.88 48.29 3.67
N ALA A 103 18.59 48.05 3.38
CA ALA A 103 17.77 48.96 2.60
C ALA A 103 17.60 50.34 3.30
N ALA A 104 17.40 50.36 4.62
CA ALA A 104 17.27 51.59 5.39
C ALA A 104 18.59 52.37 5.49
N GLN A 105 19.74 51.69 5.62
CA GLN A 105 21.06 52.31 5.60
C GLN A 105 21.35 52.90 4.21
N SER A 106 21.12 52.14 3.14
CA SER A 106 21.25 52.60 1.75
C SER A 106 20.35 53.82 1.45
N TYR A 107 19.11 53.81 1.93
CA TYR A 107 18.18 54.94 1.76
C TYR A 107 18.63 56.20 2.53
N ARG A 108 19.07 56.06 3.79
CA ARG A 108 19.54 57.18 4.63
C ARG A 108 20.83 57.82 4.11
N LEU A 109 21.74 57.00 3.57
CA LEU A 109 23.03 57.47 3.03
C LEU A 109 22.90 58.02 1.61
N GLY A 110 21.93 57.54 0.82
CA GLY A 110 21.70 57.98 -0.56
C GLY A 110 22.70 57.42 -1.57
N ARG A 111 22.41 57.62 -2.87
CA ARG A 111 23.08 56.91 -3.98
C ARG A 111 24.52 57.33 -4.31
N LEU A 112 25.05 58.41 -3.73
CA LEU A 112 26.34 59.00 -4.12
C LEU A 112 27.42 58.95 -3.02
N THR A 113 27.03 58.70 -1.77
CA THR A 113 27.88 58.96 -0.60
C THR A 113 29.08 58.04 -0.39
N PRO A 114 29.12 56.74 -0.75
CA PRO A 114 30.32 55.93 -0.54
C PRO A 114 31.54 56.49 -1.29
N VAL A 115 31.33 56.95 -2.54
CA VAL A 115 32.37 57.59 -3.34
C VAL A 115 32.72 58.97 -2.76
N SER A 116 31.73 59.77 -2.35
CA SER A 116 31.98 61.07 -1.71
C SER A 116 32.71 60.97 -0.36
N MET A 117 32.46 59.94 0.44
CA MET A 117 33.13 59.68 1.73
C MET A 117 34.60 59.26 1.54
N LEU A 118 34.89 58.54 0.45
CA LEU A 118 36.26 58.24 0.03
C LEU A 118 36.97 59.48 -0.49
N LEU A 119 36.33 60.26 -1.36
CA LEU A 119 36.89 61.52 -1.88
C LEU A 119 37.09 62.59 -0.78
N ALA A 120 36.28 62.60 0.28
CA ALA A 120 36.43 63.46 1.45
C ALA A 120 37.45 62.92 2.49
N SER A 121 38.52 62.24 2.04
CA SER A 121 39.59 61.74 2.91
C SER A 121 40.76 62.75 2.95
N SER A 122 41.25 63.03 4.16
CA SER A 122 42.33 63.98 4.42
C SER A 122 43.69 63.57 3.87
N ASP A 123 43.92 62.26 3.74
CA ASP A 123 45.22 61.66 3.49
C ASP A 123 45.05 60.22 2.93
N PRO A 124 46.10 59.64 2.32
CA PRO A 124 46.02 58.31 1.73
C PRO A 124 45.72 57.17 2.72
N ASN A 125 46.12 57.29 3.99
CA ASN A 125 45.90 56.23 4.98
C ASN A 125 44.45 56.23 5.46
N ALA A 126 43.86 57.42 5.68
CA ALA A 126 42.43 57.57 5.94
C ALA A 126 41.58 57.06 4.77
N PHE A 127 41.99 57.31 3.52
CA PHE A 127 41.33 56.77 2.33
C PHE A 127 41.33 55.23 2.34
N LEU A 128 42.51 54.61 2.48
CA LEU A 128 42.65 53.14 2.43
C LEU A 128 41.88 52.46 3.57
N LYS A 129 41.88 53.03 4.78
CA LYS A 129 41.10 52.53 5.91
C LYS A 129 39.59 52.56 5.61
N ARG A 130 39.07 53.69 5.14
CA ARG A 130 37.64 53.83 4.77
C ARG A 130 37.24 52.90 3.63
N ALA A 131 38.13 52.66 2.66
CA ALA A 131 37.90 51.73 1.57
C ALA A 131 37.74 50.28 2.06
N ALA A 132 38.62 49.83 2.97
CA ALA A 132 38.51 48.52 3.60
C ALA A 132 37.26 48.38 4.47
N GLU A 133 36.89 49.41 5.24
CA GLU A 133 35.66 49.42 6.04
C GLU A 133 34.39 49.33 5.17
N LEU A 134 34.35 50.05 4.05
CA LEU A 134 33.25 50.00 3.08
C LEU A 134 33.16 48.64 2.36
N ASP A 135 34.29 48.02 2.00
CA ASP A 135 34.29 46.69 1.40
C ASP A 135 33.78 45.62 2.37
N VAL A 136 34.22 45.62 3.63
CA VAL A 136 33.70 44.70 4.66
C VAL A 136 32.18 44.87 4.87
N MET A 137 31.67 46.10 4.82
CA MET A 137 30.23 46.35 4.84
C MET A 137 29.51 45.81 3.59
N ALA A 138 30.05 46.04 2.39
CA ALA A 138 29.50 45.54 1.14
C ALA A 138 29.47 44.00 1.07
N GLN A 139 30.55 43.33 1.53
CA GLN A 139 30.62 41.87 1.63
C GLN A 139 29.58 41.31 2.62
N ARG A 140 29.42 41.94 3.80
CA ARG A 140 28.40 41.56 4.80
C ARG A 140 26.99 41.68 4.23
N ASP A 141 26.69 42.78 3.53
CA ASP A 141 25.35 43.09 3.06
C ASP A 141 24.98 42.27 1.81
N SER A 142 25.96 42.01 0.94
CA SER A 142 25.87 40.99 -0.11
C SER A 142 25.55 39.61 0.48
N LYS A 143 26.27 39.17 1.52
CA LYS A 143 26.03 37.88 2.20
C LYS A 143 24.63 37.78 2.81
N ARG A 144 24.10 38.88 3.39
CA ARG A 144 22.71 38.98 3.89
C ARG A 144 21.69 38.80 2.75
N LEU A 145 21.88 39.49 1.63
CA LEU A 145 21.01 39.40 0.44
C LEU A 145 21.05 38.00 -0.20
N HIS A 146 22.23 37.39 -0.32
CA HIS A 146 22.37 36.02 -0.80
C HIS A 146 21.65 35.02 0.11
N ALA A 147 21.89 35.05 1.43
CA ALA A 147 21.20 34.17 2.37
C ALA A 147 19.66 34.32 2.33
N PHE A 148 19.14 35.53 2.13
CA PHE A 148 17.71 35.78 1.97
C PHE A 148 17.13 35.18 0.68
N THR A 149 17.83 35.36 -0.45
CA THR A 149 17.41 34.79 -1.75
C THR A 149 17.49 33.27 -1.77
N GLU A 150 18.51 32.68 -1.15
CA GLU A 150 18.63 31.24 -0.92
C GLU A 150 17.47 30.70 -0.08
N ALA A 151 17.21 31.27 1.10
CA ALA A 151 16.12 30.85 1.97
C ALA A 151 14.74 30.99 1.29
N ARG A 152 14.55 32.02 0.45
CA ARG A 152 13.33 32.20 -0.35
C ARG A 152 13.17 31.10 -1.41
N ALA A 153 14.25 30.72 -2.07
CA ALA A 153 14.25 29.62 -3.03
C ALA A 153 14.04 28.25 -2.33
N GLU A 154 14.59 28.07 -1.14
CA GLU A 154 14.39 26.88 -0.30
C GLU A 154 12.93 26.74 0.16
N ALA A 155 12.31 27.81 0.67
CA ALA A 155 10.90 27.82 1.04
C ALA A 155 9.97 27.53 -0.16
N ALA A 156 10.29 28.06 -1.35
CA ALA A 156 9.55 27.77 -2.58
C ALA A 156 9.67 26.29 -2.99
N LYS A 157 10.87 25.69 -2.91
CA LYS A 157 11.09 24.25 -3.14
C LYS A 157 10.33 23.39 -2.14
N ALA A 158 10.35 23.74 -0.85
CA ALA A 158 9.63 23.02 0.20
C ALA A 158 8.11 23.05 -0.01
N LYS A 159 7.54 24.21 -0.38
CA LYS A 159 6.11 24.33 -0.76
C LYS A 159 5.76 23.46 -1.97
N ALA A 160 6.54 23.53 -3.05
CA ALA A 160 6.34 22.70 -4.23
C ALA A 160 6.44 21.18 -3.92
N ALA A 161 7.30 20.77 -2.99
CA ALA A 161 7.40 19.39 -2.53
C ALA A 161 6.16 18.96 -1.72
N ILE A 162 5.63 19.82 -0.85
CA ILE A 162 4.36 19.58 -0.13
C ILE A 162 3.20 19.42 -1.14
N ASP A 163 3.14 20.25 -2.18
CA ASP A 163 2.12 20.17 -3.23
C ASP A 163 2.24 18.90 -4.10
N ILE A 164 3.45 18.33 -4.25
CA ILE A 164 3.66 17.02 -4.87
C ILE A 164 3.08 15.91 -3.98
N GLU A 165 3.38 15.93 -2.68
CA GLU A 165 2.82 14.95 -1.74
C GLU A 165 1.30 15.04 -1.66
N VAL A 166 0.71 16.23 -1.56
CA VAL A 166 -0.77 16.39 -1.53
C VAL A 166 -1.43 15.78 -2.77
N ARG A 167 -0.85 15.94 -3.96
CA ARG A 167 -1.35 15.32 -5.20
C ARG A 167 -1.20 13.79 -5.20
N GLU A 168 -0.09 13.25 -4.66
CA GLU A 168 0.07 11.81 -4.49
C GLU A 168 -0.95 11.25 -3.48
N GLN A 169 -1.25 11.96 -2.38
CA GLN A 169 -2.30 11.56 -1.43
C GLN A 169 -3.68 11.51 -2.10
N GLN A 170 -4.06 12.53 -2.87
CA GLN A 170 -5.31 12.55 -3.63
C GLN A 170 -5.40 11.37 -4.62
N LYS A 171 -4.32 11.10 -5.34
CA LYS A 171 -4.20 9.95 -6.26
C LYS A 171 -4.33 8.62 -5.52
N GLN A 172 -3.67 8.43 -4.38
CA GLN A 172 -3.81 7.18 -3.61
C GLN A 172 -5.20 7.03 -2.98
N LEU A 173 -5.86 8.11 -2.55
CA LEU A 173 -7.26 8.08 -2.14
C LEU A 173 -8.19 7.63 -3.28
N ALA A 174 -7.96 8.10 -4.51
CA ALA A 174 -8.70 7.62 -5.68
C ALA A 174 -8.44 6.13 -6.00
N VAL A 175 -7.20 5.65 -5.85
CA VAL A 175 -6.86 4.22 -5.97
C VAL A 175 -7.55 3.39 -4.89
N LEU A 176 -7.53 3.84 -3.62
CA LEU A 176 -8.22 3.18 -2.50
C LEU A 176 -9.73 3.10 -2.73
N ALA A 177 -10.34 4.20 -3.20
CA ALA A 177 -11.77 4.25 -3.55
C ALA A 177 -12.12 3.39 -4.77
N LYS A 178 -11.19 3.18 -5.72
CA LYS A 178 -11.35 2.17 -6.78
C LYS A 178 -11.25 0.76 -6.20
N LYS A 179 -10.19 0.44 -5.46
CA LYS A 179 -9.93 -0.90 -4.90
C LYS A 179 -11.00 -1.37 -3.90
N LYS A 180 -11.69 -0.44 -3.22
CA LYS A 180 -12.91 -0.75 -2.47
C LYS A 180 -14.05 -1.21 -3.39
N ARG A 181 -14.36 -0.46 -4.44
CA ARG A 181 -15.40 -0.83 -5.42
C ARG A 181 -15.07 -2.13 -6.17
N ASP A 182 -13.81 -2.32 -6.56
CA ASP A 182 -13.33 -3.57 -7.19
C ASP A 182 -13.63 -4.78 -6.27
N ALA A 183 -13.39 -4.65 -4.95
CA ALA A 183 -13.72 -5.69 -3.96
C ALA A 183 -15.24 -5.86 -3.74
N GLU A 184 -16.00 -4.78 -3.65
CA GLU A 184 -17.46 -4.84 -3.46
C GLU A 184 -18.17 -5.47 -4.68
N ILE A 185 -17.68 -5.24 -5.90
CA ILE A 185 -18.15 -5.90 -7.13
C ILE A 185 -17.75 -7.38 -7.17
N ALA A 186 -16.56 -7.75 -6.68
CA ALA A 186 -16.14 -9.14 -6.56
C ALA A 186 -17.02 -9.90 -5.54
N LEU A 187 -17.26 -9.29 -4.38
CA LEU A 187 -18.09 -9.85 -3.32
C LEU A 187 -19.57 -9.94 -3.66
N ALA A 188 -20.13 -9.03 -4.45
CA ALA A 188 -21.55 -9.07 -4.84
C ALA A 188 -22.00 -10.37 -5.54
N ARG A 189 -21.06 -11.22 -5.96
CA ARG A 189 -21.31 -12.56 -6.53
C ARG A 189 -21.48 -13.67 -5.50
N VAL A 190 -21.08 -13.42 -4.24
CA VAL A 190 -21.06 -14.39 -3.13
C VAL A 190 -21.50 -13.74 -1.80
N SER A 191 -22.13 -12.57 -1.84
CA SER A 191 -22.44 -11.78 -0.66
C SER A 191 -23.84 -11.19 -0.75
N SER A 192 -24.65 -11.47 0.28
CA SER A 192 -25.93 -10.81 0.50
C SER A 192 -25.82 -9.38 1.03
N GLY A 193 -24.60 -8.86 1.27
CA GLY A 193 -24.37 -7.47 1.67
C GLY A 193 -23.44 -7.31 2.88
N SER A 194 -23.63 -6.22 3.63
CA SER A 194 -22.92 -5.95 4.88
C SER A 194 -23.42 -6.82 6.02
N SER A 195 -22.49 -7.35 6.82
CA SER A 195 -22.77 -8.08 8.04
C SER A 195 -22.24 -7.30 9.26
N SER A 196 -22.81 -7.57 10.44
CA SER A 196 -22.36 -6.97 11.72
C SER A 196 -20.94 -7.38 12.09
N GLY A 197 -20.48 -8.55 11.63
CA GLY A 197 -19.13 -9.04 11.87
C GLY A 197 -18.92 -9.57 13.28
N PHE A 198 -17.64 -9.75 13.60
CA PHE A 198 -17.17 -10.15 14.93
C PHE A 198 -16.44 -8.97 15.58
N SER A 199 -16.71 -8.76 16.87
CA SER A 199 -16.26 -7.61 17.66
C SER A 199 -15.79 -8.05 19.05
N GLY A 200 -15.02 -7.20 19.71
CA GLY A 200 -14.41 -7.48 21.01
C GLY A 200 -12.98 -6.95 21.09
N GLY A 201 -12.42 -6.96 22.31
CA GLY A 201 -10.99 -6.71 22.52
C GLY A 201 -10.12 -7.85 21.97
N SER A 202 -8.83 -7.59 21.77
CA SER A 202 -7.85 -8.60 21.39
C SER A 202 -6.45 -8.15 21.79
N THR A 203 -5.55 -9.08 22.10
CA THR A 203 -4.13 -8.78 22.30
C THR A 203 -3.50 -8.17 21.04
N SER A 204 -2.47 -7.33 21.23
CA SER A 204 -1.70 -6.75 20.12
C SER A 204 -0.53 -7.64 19.75
N ALA A 205 -0.53 -8.18 18.53
CA ALA A 205 0.57 -8.90 17.94
C ALA A 205 1.84 -8.03 17.86
N LYS A 206 3.04 -8.63 17.88
CA LYS A 206 4.26 -7.94 17.43
C LYS A 206 4.12 -7.63 15.93
N PRO A 207 4.49 -6.43 15.44
CA PRO A 207 4.44 -6.14 14.02
C PRO A 207 5.41 -7.04 13.23
N ALA A 208 4.99 -7.49 12.06
CA ALA A 208 5.90 -8.11 11.10
C ALA A 208 6.86 -7.05 10.50
N PRO A 209 8.07 -7.44 10.06
CA PRO A 209 9.02 -6.53 9.43
C PRO A 209 8.45 -5.80 8.21
N ARG A 210 8.89 -4.55 8.02
CA ARG A 210 8.56 -3.68 6.88
C ARG A 210 9.83 -3.12 6.28
N ASN A 211 9.76 -2.75 5.00
CA ASN A 211 10.83 -2.03 4.32
C ASN A 211 11.05 -0.64 4.98
N PRO A 212 12.20 0.03 4.77
CA PRO A 212 12.46 1.37 5.34
C PRO A 212 11.43 2.43 4.94
N ASP A 213 10.84 2.32 3.75
CA ASP A 213 9.75 3.21 3.33
C ASP A 213 8.43 2.92 4.06
N GLY A 214 8.28 1.76 4.71
CA GLY A 214 7.06 1.29 5.38
C GLY A 214 6.19 0.34 4.55
N SER A 215 6.55 0.04 3.29
CA SER A 215 5.89 -1.00 2.51
C SER A 215 6.17 -2.40 3.06
N TRP A 216 5.38 -3.40 2.64
CA TRP A 216 5.68 -4.79 2.91
C TRP A 216 6.77 -5.30 1.96
N PRO A 217 7.74 -6.10 2.42
CA PRO A 217 8.64 -6.82 1.51
C PRO A 217 7.85 -7.79 0.62
N SER A 218 8.39 -8.08 -0.56
CA SER A 218 7.91 -9.19 -1.38
C SER A 218 8.43 -10.49 -0.79
N GLU A 219 7.53 -11.42 -0.46
CA GLU A 219 7.87 -12.70 0.17
C GLU A 219 7.34 -13.86 -0.67
N SER A 220 8.13 -14.94 -0.74
CA SER A 220 7.77 -16.21 -1.38
C SER A 220 7.68 -17.33 -0.35
N CYS A 221 7.07 -18.44 -0.74
CA CYS A 221 7.15 -19.74 -0.05
C CYS A 221 8.65 -20.09 0.14
N SER A 222 9.16 -19.96 1.37
CA SER A 222 10.62 -19.94 1.62
C SER A 222 11.05 -20.38 3.02
N VAL A 223 10.14 -20.46 3.98
CA VAL A 223 10.37 -21.14 5.27
C VAL A 223 9.50 -22.39 5.34
N ASN A 224 10.00 -23.47 5.95
CA ASN A 224 9.21 -24.69 6.11
C ASN A 224 7.93 -24.42 6.90
N ASP A 225 6.83 -25.01 6.47
CA ASP A 225 5.56 -24.95 7.20
C ASP A 225 5.63 -25.84 8.45
N PRO A 226 5.38 -25.32 9.67
CA PRO A 226 5.29 -26.14 10.88
C PRO A 226 3.92 -26.83 11.07
N THR A 227 2.97 -26.63 10.14
CA THR A 227 1.58 -27.12 10.22
C THR A 227 1.25 -28.22 9.21
N THR A 228 1.87 -28.21 8.03
CA THR A 228 1.69 -29.22 6.98
C THR A 228 3.02 -29.50 6.26
N SER A 229 3.02 -30.37 5.24
CA SER A 229 4.19 -30.62 4.39
C SER A 229 4.34 -29.56 3.30
N GLY A 230 5.24 -28.59 3.48
CA GLY A 230 5.59 -27.62 2.44
C GLY A 230 6.31 -26.38 2.98
N CYS A 231 6.04 -25.23 2.36
CA CYS A 231 6.58 -23.94 2.79
C CYS A 231 5.50 -22.88 2.97
N ILE A 232 5.81 -21.87 3.78
CA ILE A 232 5.04 -20.64 3.93
C ILE A 232 5.95 -19.42 3.75
N THR A 233 5.36 -18.22 3.70
CA THR A 233 6.12 -16.97 3.78
C THR A 233 6.53 -16.68 5.23
N PRO A 234 7.67 -16.01 5.47
CA PRO A 234 8.09 -15.57 6.80
C PRO A 234 7.00 -14.83 7.58
N ARG A 235 6.17 -14.02 6.90
CA ARG A 235 5.05 -13.29 7.50
C ARG A 235 3.85 -14.17 7.86
N THR A 236 3.60 -15.23 7.09
CA THR A 236 2.56 -16.23 7.43
C THR A 236 3.01 -17.04 8.66
N LEU A 237 4.28 -17.44 8.72
CA LEU A 237 4.88 -18.03 9.93
C LEU A 237 4.79 -17.09 11.14
N HIS A 238 5.11 -15.80 10.96
CA HIS A 238 4.98 -14.79 12.02
C HIS A 238 3.53 -14.64 12.48
N ALA A 239 2.55 -14.55 11.57
CA ALA A 239 1.13 -14.43 11.91
C ALA A 239 0.61 -15.65 12.70
N LEU A 240 1.02 -16.87 12.30
CA LEU A 240 0.77 -18.10 13.04
C LEU A 240 1.37 -18.05 14.45
N GLN A 241 2.66 -17.72 14.58
CA GLN A 241 3.34 -17.63 15.87
C GLN A 241 2.71 -16.57 16.79
N GLN A 242 2.29 -15.42 16.25
CA GLN A 242 1.59 -14.41 17.04
C GLN A 242 0.20 -14.88 17.48
N ALA A 243 -0.54 -15.61 16.66
CA ALA A 243 -1.82 -16.20 17.06
C ALA A 243 -1.66 -17.25 18.18
N GLN A 244 -0.68 -18.14 18.04
CA GLN A 244 -0.34 -19.15 19.07
C GLN A 244 0.11 -18.50 20.38
N ALA A 245 0.90 -17.41 20.31
CA ALA A 245 1.29 -16.61 21.48
C ALA A 245 0.12 -15.85 22.12
N ALA A 246 -0.91 -15.49 21.33
CA ALA A 246 -2.16 -14.92 21.82
C ALA A 246 -3.15 -15.98 22.38
N GLY A 247 -2.78 -17.26 22.38
CA GLY A 247 -3.56 -18.36 22.96
C GLY A 247 -4.29 -19.25 21.94
N TYR A 248 -4.28 -18.89 20.65
CA TYR A 248 -4.97 -19.63 19.60
C TYR A 248 -4.12 -20.83 19.15
N LYS A 249 -4.29 -21.97 19.85
CA LYS A 249 -3.45 -23.17 19.75
C LYS A 249 -4.18 -24.42 19.24
N ARG A 250 -5.38 -24.28 18.68
CA ARG A 250 -6.07 -25.37 17.96
C ARG A 250 -5.35 -25.68 16.63
N TYR A 251 -5.76 -26.76 15.96
CA TYR A 251 -5.12 -27.22 14.73
C TYR A 251 -5.09 -26.14 13.65
N VAL A 252 -4.03 -26.15 12.84
CA VAL A 252 -3.83 -25.20 11.75
C VAL A 252 -3.38 -25.97 10.50
N SER A 253 -3.74 -25.49 9.33
CA SER A 253 -3.25 -25.97 8.03
C SER A 253 -2.92 -24.78 7.13
N CYS A 254 -1.64 -24.51 6.89
CA CYS A 254 -1.21 -23.36 6.10
C CYS A 254 -0.91 -23.69 4.63
N PHE A 255 0.04 -24.55 4.33
CA PHE A 255 0.36 -24.93 2.95
C PHE A 255 -0.45 -26.14 2.48
N ARG A 256 -0.77 -26.16 1.19
CA ARG A 256 -1.27 -27.32 0.45
C ARG A 256 -0.82 -27.23 -1.01
N SER A 257 -0.35 -28.35 -1.55
CA SER A 257 0.17 -28.44 -2.91
C SER A 257 -0.97 -28.52 -3.94
N GLY A 258 -1.06 -27.52 -4.81
CA GLY A 258 -2.10 -27.44 -5.84
C GLY A 258 -3.38 -26.76 -5.37
N GLY A 259 -4.32 -26.56 -6.30
CA GLY A 259 -5.47 -25.67 -6.11
C GLY A 259 -5.17 -24.21 -6.45
N ASP A 260 -6.04 -23.31 -6.01
CA ASP A 260 -6.00 -21.88 -6.33
C ASP A 260 -6.03 -21.01 -5.06
N GLY A 261 -5.57 -19.75 -5.20
CA GLY A 261 -5.54 -18.79 -4.09
C GLY A 261 -4.21 -18.76 -3.36
N GLU A 262 -4.26 -18.71 -2.02
CA GLU A 262 -3.15 -18.23 -1.18
C GLU A 262 -2.34 -19.35 -0.52
N HIS A 263 -2.94 -20.52 -0.26
CA HIS A 263 -2.24 -21.66 0.32
C HIS A 263 -1.07 -22.19 -0.53
N PRO A 264 -1.20 -22.37 -1.86
CA PRO A 264 -0.08 -22.86 -2.69
C PRO A 264 1.05 -21.83 -2.83
N LYS A 265 0.80 -20.57 -2.46
CA LYS A 265 1.79 -19.47 -2.39
C LYS A 265 2.47 -19.41 -1.02
N GLY A 266 2.04 -20.21 -0.04
CA GLY A 266 2.49 -20.13 1.34
C GLY A 266 1.95 -18.92 2.12
N ARG A 267 0.80 -18.37 1.70
CA ARG A 267 0.24 -17.08 2.19
C ARG A 267 -1.13 -17.19 2.88
N ALA A 268 -1.55 -18.39 3.28
CA ALA A 268 -2.78 -18.57 4.02
C ALA A 268 -2.62 -19.61 5.13
N CYS A 269 -3.53 -19.56 6.10
CA CYS A 269 -3.66 -20.52 7.19
C CYS A 269 -5.13 -20.69 7.56
N ASP A 270 -5.60 -21.94 7.54
CA ASP A 270 -6.89 -22.32 8.11
C ASP A 270 -6.66 -22.71 9.57
N PHE A 271 -7.41 -22.13 10.50
CA PHE A 271 -7.34 -22.43 11.94
C PHE A 271 -8.63 -23.11 12.37
N SER A 272 -8.56 -24.35 12.87
CA SER A 272 -9.76 -25.11 13.25
C SER A 272 -10.55 -24.41 14.36
N ALA A 273 -11.87 -24.33 14.17
CA ALA A 273 -12.75 -23.83 15.21
C ALA A 273 -12.89 -24.89 16.32
N ALA A 274 -13.07 -26.16 15.94
CA ALA A 274 -13.15 -27.28 16.87
C ALA A 274 -11.78 -27.72 17.41
N SER A 275 -11.77 -28.32 18.60
CA SER A 275 -10.54 -28.85 19.21
C SER A 275 -10.08 -30.20 18.66
N GLY A 276 -10.94 -31.00 18.02
CA GLY A 276 -10.54 -32.25 17.37
C GLY A 276 -9.89 -32.06 15.99
N GLY A 277 -9.97 -30.86 15.43
CA GLY A 277 -9.40 -30.51 14.12
C GLY A 277 -10.47 -29.97 13.16
N PHE A 278 -10.31 -30.25 11.88
CA PHE A 278 -11.22 -29.77 10.81
C PHE A 278 -12.41 -30.71 10.65
N GLU A 279 -13.17 -30.88 11.72
CA GLU A 279 -14.41 -31.67 11.78
C GLU A 279 -15.44 -31.11 10.78
N ASP A 280 -16.14 -31.97 10.01
CA ASP A 280 -17.12 -31.55 9.00
C ASP A 280 -18.50 -31.20 9.62
N VAL A 281 -18.46 -30.38 10.66
CA VAL A 281 -19.64 -29.84 11.36
C VAL A 281 -19.47 -28.32 11.55
N SER A 282 -20.56 -27.56 11.48
CA SER A 282 -20.51 -26.13 11.77
C SER A 282 -20.22 -25.92 13.26
N ALA A 283 -19.24 -25.06 13.58
CA ALA A 283 -18.88 -24.80 14.97
C ALA A 283 -20.04 -24.17 15.75
N THR A 284 -20.26 -24.64 16.98
CA THR A 284 -21.28 -24.13 17.89
C THR A 284 -20.66 -23.84 19.26
N GLY A 285 -21.43 -23.20 20.16
CA GLY A 285 -21.01 -22.95 21.55
C GLY A 285 -19.62 -22.32 21.68
N GLY A 286 -18.76 -22.96 22.48
CA GLY A 286 -17.38 -22.50 22.74
C GLY A 286 -16.48 -22.49 21.50
N ASP A 287 -16.73 -23.35 20.51
CA ASP A 287 -15.90 -23.43 19.31
C ASP A 287 -16.24 -22.33 18.32
N LYS A 288 -17.52 -21.95 18.26
CA LYS A 288 -17.90 -20.71 17.57
C LYS A 288 -17.31 -19.49 18.27
N ALA A 289 -17.36 -19.42 19.60
CA ALA A 289 -16.80 -18.30 20.37
C ALA A 289 -15.26 -18.16 20.18
N TYR A 290 -14.54 -19.28 20.12
CA TYR A 290 -13.11 -19.33 19.77
C TYR A 290 -12.86 -18.74 18.37
N GLY A 291 -13.63 -19.18 17.37
CA GLY A 291 -13.52 -18.67 15.99
C GLY A 291 -13.86 -17.18 15.87
N ASP A 292 -14.93 -16.73 16.53
CA ASP A 292 -15.33 -15.31 16.58
C ASP A 292 -14.19 -14.43 17.16
N SER A 293 -13.56 -14.90 18.24
CA SER A 293 -12.42 -14.24 18.89
C SER A 293 -11.18 -14.21 18.00
N LEU A 294 -10.84 -15.31 17.34
CA LEU A 294 -9.69 -15.44 16.44
C LEU A 294 -9.84 -14.59 15.17
N ALA A 295 -11.01 -14.62 14.54
CA ALA A 295 -11.33 -13.79 13.39
C ALA A 295 -11.24 -12.29 13.73
N ASN A 296 -11.74 -11.90 14.91
CA ASN A 296 -11.61 -10.54 15.44
C ASN A 296 -10.16 -10.16 15.76
N TYR A 297 -9.34 -11.07 16.32
CA TYR A 297 -7.91 -10.86 16.56
C TYR A 297 -7.13 -10.57 15.27
N PHE A 298 -7.35 -11.34 14.20
CA PHE A 298 -6.69 -11.09 12.91
C PHE A 298 -7.13 -9.78 12.26
N LYS A 299 -8.43 -9.46 12.27
CA LYS A 299 -8.97 -8.15 11.87
C LYS A 299 -8.29 -6.99 12.62
N ASN A 300 -8.21 -7.08 13.95
CA ASN A 300 -7.65 -6.02 14.79
C ASN A 300 -6.13 -5.86 14.60
N ASN A 301 -5.42 -6.96 14.30
CA ASN A 301 -3.97 -6.96 14.05
C ASN A 301 -3.58 -6.86 12.57
N ALA A 302 -4.54 -6.64 11.65
CA ALA A 302 -4.33 -6.77 10.21
C ALA A 302 -3.18 -5.90 9.66
N SER A 303 -3.08 -4.65 10.11
CA SER A 303 -2.01 -3.72 9.71
C SER A 303 -0.64 -4.06 10.30
N ARG A 304 -0.61 -4.83 11.41
CA ARG A 304 0.58 -5.28 12.12
C ARG A 304 1.11 -6.59 11.54
N LEU A 305 0.22 -7.48 11.08
CA LEU A 305 0.56 -8.79 10.53
C LEU A 305 0.65 -8.83 9.00
N GLY A 306 -0.05 -7.94 8.28
CA GLY A 306 -0.10 -7.96 6.81
C GLY A 306 -1.25 -8.81 6.24
N VAL A 307 -2.37 -8.85 6.95
CA VAL A 307 -3.58 -9.59 6.57
C VAL A 307 -4.26 -8.92 5.38
N MET A 308 -4.51 -9.69 4.32
CA MET A 308 -5.31 -9.30 3.17
C MET A 308 -6.81 -9.46 3.45
N TYR A 309 -7.20 -10.64 3.95
CA TYR A 309 -8.57 -10.93 4.35
C TYR A 309 -8.64 -12.03 5.40
N VAL A 310 -9.79 -12.11 6.06
CA VAL A 310 -10.17 -13.18 6.99
C VAL A 310 -11.55 -13.69 6.57
N ILE A 311 -11.76 -15.01 6.49
CA ILE A 311 -13.09 -15.60 6.28
C ILE A 311 -13.45 -16.43 7.52
N TRP A 312 -14.64 -16.20 8.06
CA TRP A 312 -15.17 -16.92 9.21
C TRP A 312 -16.69 -16.87 9.25
N TYR A 313 -17.32 -18.01 9.53
CA TYR A 313 -18.75 -18.19 9.76
C TYR A 313 -19.66 -17.51 8.73
N ARG A 314 -19.45 -17.85 7.44
CA ARG A 314 -20.16 -17.27 6.29
C ARG A 314 -20.02 -15.74 6.19
N GLN A 315 -18.87 -15.19 6.59
CA GLN A 315 -18.52 -13.78 6.45
C GLN A 315 -17.05 -13.60 6.06
N ILE A 316 -16.75 -12.57 5.26
CA ILE A 316 -15.40 -12.17 4.88
C ILE A 316 -15.12 -10.74 5.34
N TRP A 317 -13.93 -10.51 5.87
CA TRP A 317 -13.39 -9.20 6.22
C TRP A 317 -12.22 -8.84 5.33
N MET A 318 -12.22 -7.61 4.80
CA MET A 318 -11.03 -6.97 4.21
C MET A 318 -10.85 -5.57 4.80
N PRO A 319 -9.60 -5.03 4.84
CA PRO A 319 -9.33 -3.68 5.32
C PRO A 319 -10.06 -2.54 4.59
N ASN A 320 -10.50 -2.77 3.35
CA ASN A 320 -11.19 -1.78 2.49
C ASN A 320 -12.73 -1.82 2.60
N THR A 321 -13.34 -2.98 2.88
CA THR A 321 -14.79 -3.16 2.96
C THR A 321 -15.32 -3.25 4.39
N GLY A 322 -14.51 -3.76 5.32
CA GLY A 322 -15.01 -4.35 6.57
C GLY A 322 -15.67 -5.70 6.33
N TRP A 323 -16.49 -6.15 7.29
CA TRP A 323 -17.24 -7.41 7.20
C TRP A 323 -18.35 -7.37 6.14
N ARG A 324 -18.47 -8.46 5.39
CA ARG A 324 -19.50 -8.73 4.38
C ARG A 324 -19.93 -10.19 4.50
N SER A 325 -21.17 -10.51 4.15
CA SER A 325 -21.61 -11.91 4.02
C SER A 325 -20.75 -12.66 2.99
N TYR A 326 -20.58 -13.97 3.18
CA TYR A 326 -19.83 -14.84 2.27
C TYR A 326 -20.56 -16.19 2.16
N SER A 327 -21.07 -16.53 0.97
CA SER A 327 -21.70 -17.81 0.68
C SER A 327 -20.68 -18.78 0.08
N GLY A 328 -20.44 -19.88 0.79
CA GLY A 328 -19.63 -20.99 0.32
C GLY A 328 -20.41 -22.00 -0.53
N GLY A 329 -19.80 -23.18 -0.67
CA GLY A 329 -20.36 -24.33 -1.37
C GLY A 329 -21.37 -25.17 -0.57
N GLY A 330 -21.75 -24.77 0.64
CA GLY A 330 -22.77 -25.46 1.45
C GLY A 330 -22.29 -26.60 2.34
N SER A 331 -20.98 -26.87 2.41
CA SER A 331 -20.37 -27.67 3.49
C SER A 331 -19.76 -26.75 4.57
N PRO A 332 -19.60 -27.21 5.82
CA PRO A 332 -18.95 -26.43 6.88
C PRO A 332 -17.55 -25.89 6.52
N ALA A 333 -16.79 -26.68 5.76
CA ALA A 333 -15.51 -26.26 5.20
C ALA A 333 -15.66 -25.20 4.09
N ALA A 334 -16.60 -25.36 3.16
CA ALA A 334 -16.80 -24.41 2.07
C ALA A 334 -17.41 -23.07 2.51
N ASP A 335 -18.21 -23.10 3.58
CA ASP A 335 -18.87 -21.95 4.21
C ASP A 335 -18.03 -21.27 5.32
N HIS A 336 -16.82 -21.79 5.59
CA HIS A 336 -15.93 -21.35 6.66
C HIS A 336 -16.58 -21.35 8.05
N THR A 337 -17.50 -22.28 8.34
CA THR A 337 -18.16 -22.39 9.67
C THR A 337 -17.43 -23.34 10.63
N ASN A 338 -16.48 -24.16 10.14
CA ASN A 338 -15.65 -25.06 10.97
C ASN A 338 -14.19 -24.59 11.15
N HIS A 339 -13.76 -23.54 10.45
CA HIS A 339 -12.42 -22.96 10.59
C HIS A 339 -12.37 -21.46 10.24
N VAL A 340 -11.47 -20.72 10.89
CA VAL A 340 -11.13 -19.34 10.50
C VAL A 340 -10.04 -19.40 9.44
N HIS A 341 -10.33 -18.93 8.23
CA HIS A 341 -9.34 -18.81 7.16
C HIS A 341 -8.66 -17.43 7.22
N LEU A 342 -7.33 -17.43 7.17
CA LEU A 342 -6.48 -16.25 7.13
C LEU A 342 -5.75 -16.17 5.79
N SER A 343 -5.71 -15.00 5.15
CA SER A 343 -4.89 -14.75 3.95
C SER A 343 -4.00 -13.51 4.07
N MET A 344 -2.78 -13.60 3.54
CA MET A 344 -1.63 -12.70 3.80
C MET A 344 -1.05 -12.09 2.51
N TYR A 345 -0.51 -10.86 2.62
CA TYR A 345 0.09 -10.11 1.50
C TYR A 345 1.37 -10.75 0.95
#